data_AF-A0A924Z0L8-F1
#
_entry.id   AF-A0A924Z0L8-F1
#
_cell.length_a   1.000
_cell.length_b   1.000
_cell.length_c   1.000
_cell.angle_alpha   90.00
_cell.angle_beta   90.00
_cell.angle_gamma   90.00
#
_symmetry.space_group_name_H-M   'P 1'
#
loop_
_entity.id
_entity.type
_entity.pdbx_description
1 polymer ?
#
loop_
_entity_poly.entity_id
_entity_poly.type
_entity_poly.pdbx_seq_one_letter_code
_entity_poly.pdbx_strand_id
1 'polypeptide(L)'
;EALSKIRLADRDKKTVYYAYVTDNNRKLKQVVSLRQLLFSIPDVRIEDIASDRVIKAKTEMPQEEVAQLMKRYDLIAVPVVDREDRLVGIITVDDVVDILEQEATEDIQKLAGVSGGDESSLSHPLEKLRNRLPWLVGVMALYIGASSAIAPFQKTISMVPVLAVIMPLFSNTGGTVGIQALTVTIRSLGVGEVTPADTMKILRRELLAGLGTALALGTTMVLLSLIWTSPETRWVGYVAGIVMAANSVIAVTLGTLLPMALKRLKLDPALISGPLVTTLLDTIGFILFLTLITISLNVLHLPT
;
A
#
# COMPACT_ATOMS: atom_id res chain seq x y z
N GLU A 1 -20.41 20.27 -41.29
CA GLU A 1 -19.61 19.11 -41.74
C GLU A 1 -19.32 18.10 -40.62
N ALA A 2 -18.71 18.50 -39.50
CA ALA A 2 -18.30 17.59 -38.41
C ALA A 2 -19.44 16.72 -37.84
N LEU A 3 -20.60 17.31 -37.51
CA LEU A 3 -21.77 16.56 -37.05
C LEU A 3 -22.27 15.56 -38.10
N SER A 4 -22.23 15.90 -39.39
CA SER A 4 -22.59 14.99 -40.46
C SER A 4 -21.61 13.82 -40.55
N LYS A 5 -20.31 14.07 -40.40
CA LYS A 5 -19.28 13.03 -40.29
C LYS A 5 -19.54 12.10 -39.11
N ILE A 6 -19.93 12.63 -37.94
CA ILE A 6 -20.27 11.82 -36.76
C ILE A 6 -21.52 10.98 -37.03
N ARG A 7 -22.55 11.55 -37.67
CA ARG A 7 -23.79 10.81 -38.02
C ARG A 7 -23.59 9.69 -39.04
N LEU A 8 -22.62 9.87 -39.95
CA LEU A 8 -22.26 8.89 -40.98
C LEU A 8 -21.20 7.89 -40.49
N ALA A 9 -20.55 8.17 -39.36
CA ALA A 9 -19.58 7.26 -38.76
C ALA A 9 -20.29 6.04 -38.17
N ASP A 10 -19.59 4.91 -38.21
CA ASP A 10 -20.11 3.60 -37.83
C ASP A 10 -20.71 3.56 -36.42
N ARG A 11 -21.73 2.72 -36.22
CA ARG A 11 -22.40 2.55 -34.91
C ARG A 11 -21.49 1.89 -33.86
N ASP A 12 -20.38 1.29 -34.27
CA ASP A 12 -19.40 0.60 -33.41
C ASP A 12 -18.36 1.53 -32.75
N LYS A 13 -18.59 2.84 -32.72
CA LYS A 13 -17.73 3.78 -31.97
C LYS A 13 -17.94 3.61 -30.46
N LYS A 14 -16.85 3.36 -29.73
CA LYS A 14 -16.87 3.21 -28.25
C LYS A 14 -17.52 4.41 -27.53
N THR A 15 -17.32 5.64 -28.04
CA THR A 15 -18.07 6.81 -27.58
C THR A 15 -18.10 7.92 -28.64
N VAL A 16 -19.10 8.81 -28.55
CA VAL A 16 -19.27 9.99 -29.43
C VAL A 16 -19.25 11.32 -28.66
N TYR A 17 -19.01 11.30 -27.34
CA TYR A 17 -19.08 12.52 -26.52
C TYR A 17 -17.91 13.48 -26.71
N TYR A 18 -16.76 12.99 -27.15
CA TYR A 18 -15.59 13.80 -27.51
C TYR A 18 -15.13 13.48 -28.92
N ALA A 19 -14.73 14.53 -29.64
CA ALA A 19 -14.01 14.41 -30.90
C ALA A 19 -12.60 15.01 -30.73
N TYR A 20 -11.61 14.22 -31.09
CA TYR A 20 -10.20 14.61 -31.04
C TYR A 20 -9.75 15.06 -32.42
N VAL A 21 -9.20 16.26 -32.49
CA VAL A 21 -8.69 16.86 -33.73
C VAL A 21 -7.22 16.48 -33.87
N THR A 22 -6.86 15.94 -35.03
CA THR A 22 -5.49 15.52 -35.35
C THR A 22 -5.00 16.19 -36.63
N ASP A 23 -3.69 16.34 -36.77
CA ASP A 23 -3.08 16.77 -38.02
C ASP A 23 -2.87 15.61 -39.02
N ASN A 24 -2.29 15.91 -40.19
CA ASN A 24 -2.02 14.91 -41.23
C ASN A 24 -1.08 13.77 -40.77
N ASN A 25 -0.32 13.98 -39.70
CA ASN A 25 0.58 12.97 -39.11
C ASN A 25 -0.05 12.29 -37.89
N ARG A 26 -1.38 12.42 -37.70
CA ARG A 26 -2.16 11.94 -36.53
C ARG A 26 -1.77 12.55 -35.19
N LYS A 27 -1.00 13.66 -35.16
CA LYS A 27 -0.68 14.29 -33.87
C LYS A 27 -1.91 14.92 -33.27
N LEU A 28 -2.15 14.65 -31.99
CA LEU A 28 -3.26 15.20 -31.24
C LEU A 28 -3.08 16.71 -31.05
N LYS A 29 -4.03 17.50 -31.56
CA LYS A 29 -3.99 18.97 -31.51
C LYS A 29 -5.00 19.54 -30.53
N GLN A 30 -6.27 19.18 -30.68
CA GLN A 30 -7.37 19.79 -29.94
C GLN A 30 -8.43 18.75 -29.57
N VAL A 31 -9.31 19.11 -28.64
CA VAL A 31 -10.49 18.31 -28.28
C VAL A 31 -11.75 19.18 -28.31
N VAL A 32 -12.84 18.64 -28.83
CA VAL A 32 -14.16 19.27 -28.81
C VAL A 32 -15.19 18.30 -28.27
N SER A 33 -16.06 18.79 -27.38
CA SER A 33 -17.17 17.99 -26.86
C SER A 33 -18.35 17.98 -27.84
N LEU A 34 -19.12 16.89 -27.85
CA LEU A 34 -20.36 16.82 -28.62
C LEU A 34 -21.35 17.91 -28.19
N ARG A 35 -21.36 18.27 -26.91
CA ARG A 35 -22.13 19.41 -26.40
C ARG A 35 -21.76 20.69 -27.14
N GLN A 36 -20.47 21.04 -27.21
CA GLN A 36 -20.02 22.23 -27.95
C GLN A 36 -20.43 22.16 -29.43
N LEU A 37 -20.29 21.00 -30.09
CA LEU A 37 -20.69 20.82 -31.48
C LEU A 37 -22.20 21.01 -31.71
N LEU A 38 -23.03 20.61 -30.74
CA LEU A 38 -24.50 20.74 -30.84
C LEU A 38 -24.98 22.18 -30.62
N PHE A 39 -24.28 22.95 -29.78
CA PHE A 39 -24.65 24.33 -29.45
C PHE A 39 -23.87 25.40 -30.25
N SER A 40 -22.89 25.00 -31.07
CA SER A 40 -22.17 25.91 -31.96
C SER A 40 -23.04 26.32 -33.15
N ILE A 41 -22.90 27.58 -33.57
CA ILE A 41 -23.56 28.12 -34.77
C ILE A 41 -23.08 27.33 -36.00
N PRO A 42 -23.96 27.03 -36.97
CA PRO A 42 -23.55 26.50 -38.27
C PRO A 42 -22.45 27.36 -38.91
N ASP A 43 -21.52 26.73 -39.62
CA ASP A 43 -20.41 27.36 -40.38
C ASP A 43 -19.24 27.98 -39.57
N VAL A 44 -19.20 27.79 -38.24
CA VAL A 44 -18.00 28.09 -37.44
C VAL A 44 -16.96 26.98 -37.62
N ARG A 45 -15.67 27.34 -37.67
CA ARG A 45 -14.59 26.35 -37.80
C ARG A 45 -14.37 25.59 -36.49
N ILE A 46 -14.00 24.32 -36.59
CA ILE A 46 -13.70 23.48 -35.42
C ILE A 46 -12.52 24.04 -34.61
N GLU A 47 -11.52 24.58 -35.31
CA GLU A 47 -10.33 25.19 -34.69
C GLU A 47 -10.67 26.34 -33.73
N ASP A 48 -11.79 27.05 -33.97
CA ASP A 48 -12.24 28.19 -33.17
C ASP A 48 -13.02 27.78 -31.91
N ILE A 49 -13.61 26.57 -31.90
CA ILE A 49 -14.45 26.07 -30.79
C ILE A 49 -13.76 24.98 -29.96
N ALA A 50 -12.74 24.32 -30.52
CA ALA A 50 -12.02 23.25 -29.87
C ALA A 50 -10.98 23.81 -28.88
N SER A 51 -10.68 23.02 -27.85
CA SER A 51 -9.69 23.38 -26.84
C SER A 51 -8.31 22.80 -27.19
N ASP A 52 -7.28 23.64 -27.18
CA ASP A 52 -5.87 23.22 -27.29
C ASP A 52 -5.38 22.48 -26.04
N ARG A 53 -6.04 22.66 -24.90
CA ARG A 53 -5.68 22.02 -23.63
C ARG A 53 -6.26 20.60 -23.58
N VAL A 54 -5.60 19.68 -24.28
CA VAL A 54 -5.97 18.27 -24.28
C VAL A 54 -5.23 17.53 -23.17
N ILE A 55 -5.96 17.09 -22.15
CA ILE A 55 -5.45 16.12 -21.18
C ILE A 55 -5.33 14.78 -21.89
N LYS A 56 -4.16 14.15 -21.85
CA LYS A 56 -3.82 12.95 -22.62
C LYS A 56 -3.05 11.94 -21.77
N ALA A 57 -3.31 10.66 -21.99
CA ALA A 57 -2.55 9.55 -21.43
C ALA A 57 -1.50 9.08 -22.44
N LYS A 58 -0.36 8.57 -21.95
CA LYS A 58 0.66 7.94 -22.80
C LYS A 58 0.46 6.43 -22.83
N THR A 59 0.87 5.77 -23.90
CA THR A 59 0.82 4.29 -24.02
C THR A 59 1.58 3.54 -22.94
N GLU A 60 2.53 4.18 -22.26
CA GLU A 60 3.37 3.59 -21.21
C GLU A 60 2.89 3.94 -19.79
N MET A 61 1.85 4.77 -19.68
CA MET A 61 1.31 5.18 -18.39
C MET A 61 0.60 3.98 -17.72
N PRO A 62 0.89 3.68 -16.45
CA PRO A 62 0.14 2.66 -15.71
C PRO A 62 -1.36 2.94 -15.69
N GLN A 63 -2.17 1.90 -15.70
CA GLN A 63 -3.63 2.01 -15.72
C GLN A 63 -4.18 2.80 -14.51
N GLU A 64 -3.59 2.60 -13.32
CA GLU A 64 -3.89 3.38 -12.11
C GLU A 64 -3.70 4.89 -12.32
N GLU A 65 -2.60 5.29 -12.97
CA GLU A 65 -2.31 6.71 -13.24
C GLU A 65 -3.32 7.31 -14.23
N VAL A 66 -3.76 6.53 -15.24
CA VAL A 66 -4.81 6.96 -16.17
C VAL A 66 -6.14 7.13 -15.44
N ALA A 67 -6.50 6.19 -14.56
CA ALA A 67 -7.72 6.27 -13.74
C ALA A 67 -7.70 7.50 -12.84
N GLN A 68 -6.58 7.77 -12.16
CA GLN A 68 -6.39 8.98 -11.35
C GLN A 68 -6.47 10.27 -12.19
N LEU A 69 -5.91 10.26 -13.40
CA LEU A 69 -5.97 11.40 -14.33
C LEU A 69 -7.41 11.70 -14.74
N MET A 70 -8.17 10.67 -15.13
CA MET A 70 -9.58 10.82 -15.52
C MET A 70 -10.44 11.28 -14.34
N LYS A 71 -10.23 10.72 -13.15
CA LYS A 71 -10.91 11.15 -11.91
C LYS A 71 -10.58 12.60 -11.54
N ARG A 72 -9.33 13.04 -11.67
CA ARG A 72 -8.90 14.40 -11.30
C ARG A 72 -9.57 15.48 -12.16
N TYR A 73 -9.83 15.17 -13.43
CA TYR A 73 -10.36 16.11 -14.41
C TYR A 73 -11.82 15.83 -14.80
N ASP A 74 -12.51 14.93 -14.08
CA ASP A 74 -13.89 14.49 -14.35
C ASP A 74 -14.14 14.11 -15.83
N LEU A 75 -13.18 13.40 -16.43
CA LEU A 75 -13.23 13.02 -17.84
C LEU A 75 -14.03 11.74 -18.05
N ILE A 76 -14.93 11.76 -19.03
CA ILE A 76 -15.67 10.55 -19.47
C ILE A 76 -14.91 9.72 -20.52
N ALA A 77 -13.88 10.31 -21.14
CA ALA A 77 -12.90 9.61 -21.96
C ALA A 77 -11.59 10.40 -22.01
N VAL A 78 -10.47 9.70 -22.15
CA VAL A 78 -9.13 10.30 -22.32
C VAL A 78 -8.47 9.77 -23.60
N PRO A 79 -7.82 10.62 -24.42
CA PRO A 79 -7.05 10.17 -25.57
C PRO A 79 -5.72 9.55 -25.12
N VAL A 80 -5.35 8.45 -25.76
CA VAL A 80 -4.06 7.78 -25.58
C VAL A 80 -3.16 8.14 -26.76
N VAL A 81 -1.95 8.62 -26.46
CA VAL A 81 -0.94 8.98 -27.45
C VAL A 81 0.34 8.16 -27.33
N ASP A 82 1.01 7.95 -28.45
CA ASP A 82 2.34 7.35 -28.49
C ASP A 82 3.45 8.33 -28.07
N ARG A 83 4.72 7.91 -28.19
CA ARG A 83 5.89 8.73 -27.85
C ARG A 83 6.04 9.99 -28.72
N GLU A 84 5.39 10.03 -29.89
CA GLU A 84 5.44 11.16 -30.82
C GLU A 84 4.18 12.04 -30.78
N ASP A 85 3.34 11.87 -29.75
CA ASP A 85 2.06 12.55 -29.56
C ASP A 85 1.00 12.22 -30.63
N ARG A 86 1.12 11.07 -31.31
CA ARG A 86 0.12 10.60 -32.26
C ARG A 86 -1.01 9.91 -31.51
N LEU A 87 -2.26 10.27 -31.83
CA LEU A 87 -3.44 9.66 -31.23
C LEU A 87 -3.55 8.20 -31.69
N VAL A 88 -3.45 7.26 -30.76
CA VAL A 88 -3.52 5.81 -31.05
C VAL A 88 -4.82 5.18 -30.58
N GLY A 89 -5.48 5.76 -29.58
CA GLY A 89 -6.73 5.23 -29.03
C GLY A 89 -7.36 6.16 -28.01
N ILE A 90 -8.39 5.65 -27.33
CA ILE A 90 -9.06 6.32 -26.22
C ILE A 90 -9.33 5.30 -25.12
N ILE A 91 -9.42 5.78 -23.89
CA ILE A 91 -9.90 5.01 -22.74
C ILE A 91 -11.16 5.71 -22.24
N THR A 92 -12.21 4.94 -21.96
CA THR A 92 -13.51 5.48 -21.53
C THR A 92 -13.74 5.24 -20.03
N VAL A 93 -14.71 5.94 -19.46
CA VAL A 93 -14.96 5.88 -18.00
C VAL A 93 -15.41 4.50 -17.54
N ASP A 94 -16.12 3.73 -18.36
CA ASP A 94 -16.46 2.33 -18.11
C ASP A 94 -15.21 1.46 -17.95
N ASP A 95 -14.21 1.59 -18.83
CA ASP A 95 -12.93 0.89 -18.67
C ASP A 95 -12.22 1.28 -17.36
N VAL A 96 -12.29 2.56 -16.98
CA VAL A 96 -11.68 3.05 -15.75
C VAL A 96 -12.35 2.49 -14.50
N VAL A 97 -13.67 2.29 -14.52
CA VAL A 97 -14.38 1.68 -13.40
C VAL A 97 -13.86 0.26 -13.15
N ASP A 98 -13.71 -0.53 -14.22
CA ASP A 98 -13.16 -1.89 -14.13
C ASP A 98 -11.72 -1.89 -13.62
N ILE A 99 -10.87 -0.98 -14.13
CA ILE A 99 -9.49 -0.80 -13.66
C ILE A 99 -9.45 -0.49 -12.17
N LEU A 100 -10.31 0.42 -11.68
CA LEU A 100 -10.33 0.80 -10.27
C LEU A 100 -10.74 -0.37 -9.37
N GLU A 101 -11.67 -1.22 -9.81
CA GLU A 101 -12.07 -2.43 -9.07
C GLU A 101 -10.95 -3.47 -9.04
N GLN A 102 -10.28 -3.68 -10.17
CA GLN A 102 -9.17 -4.61 -10.30
C GLN A 102 -7.98 -4.17 -9.44
N GLU A 103 -7.55 -2.91 -9.53
CA GLU A 103 -6.45 -2.37 -8.71
C GLU A 103 -6.76 -2.46 -7.21
N ALA A 104 -7.98 -2.13 -6.79
CA ALA A 104 -8.38 -2.26 -5.39
C ALA A 104 -8.32 -3.72 -4.91
N THR A 105 -8.67 -4.67 -5.77
CA THR A 105 -8.60 -6.11 -5.48
C THR A 105 -7.15 -6.59 -5.41
N GLU A 106 -6.33 -6.19 -6.38
CA GLU A 106 -4.91 -6.52 -6.46
C GLU A 106 -4.14 -5.98 -5.24
N ASP A 107 -4.40 -4.75 -4.81
CA ASP A 107 -3.78 -4.14 -3.62
C ASP A 107 -4.11 -4.93 -2.35
N ILE A 108 -5.37 -5.35 -2.18
CA ILE A 108 -5.79 -6.19 -1.04
C ILE A 108 -5.04 -7.53 -1.06
N GLN A 109 -4.90 -8.15 -2.24
CA GLN A 109 -4.21 -9.42 -2.40
C GLN A 109 -2.71 -9.29 -2.12
N LYS A 110 -2.05 -8.26 -2.66
CA LYS A 110 -0.63 -7.96 -2.44
C LYS A 110 -0.33 -7.70 -0.96
N LEU A 111 -1.17 -6.93 -0.27
CA LEU A 111 -1.04 -6.70 1.17
C LEU A 111 -1.01 -7.99 1.98
N ALA A 112 -1.80 -9.00 1.57
CA ALA A 112 -1.83 -10.33 2.19
C ALA A 112 -0.71 -11.27 1.70
N GLY A 113 0.12 -10.86 0.74
CA GLY A 113 1.16 -11.71 0.15
C GLY A 113 0.62 -12.71 -0.89
N VAL A 114 -0.52 -12.42 -1.51
CA VAL A 114 -1.00 -13.18 -2.67
C VAL A 114 -0.47 -12.52 -3.93
N SER A 115 0.33 -13.25 -4.71
CA SER A 115 0.89 -12.75 -5.96
C SER A 115 -0.03 -13.10 -7.14
N GLY A 116 -0.28 -12.15 -8.05
CA GLY A 116 -1.00 -12.41 -9.31
C GLY A 116 -2.22 -11.54 -9.60
N GLY A 117 -2.66 -10.69 -8.65
CA GLY A 117 -3.65 -9.61 -8.86
C GLY A 117 -5.11 -10.03 -9.04
N ASP A 118 -5.37 -11.20 -9.66
CA ASP A 118 -6.71 -11.63 -10.07
C ASP A 118 -7.11 -13.01 -9.55
N GLU A 119 -6.56 -13.47 -8.41
CA GLU A 119 -6.95 -14.78 -7.90
C GLU A 119 -8.41 -14.76 -7.41
N SER A 120 -9.29 -15.53 -8.06
CA SER A 120 -10.69 -15.69 -7.65
C SER A 120 -10.85 -16.78 -6.59
N SER A 121 -11.86 -16.63 -5.72
CA SER A 121 -12.25 -17.67 -4.76
C SER A 121 -12.57 -19.02 -5.42
N LEU A 122 -13.01 -19.01 -6.68
CA LEU A 122 -13.32 -20.22 -7.46
C LEU A 122 -12.17 -20.65 -8.39
N SER A 123 -11.01 -19.97 -8.36
CA SER A 123 -9.83 -20.37 -9.14
C SER A 123 -9.42 -21.81 -8.86
N HIS A 124 -8.85 -22.46 -9.88
CA HIS A 124 -8.48 -23.86 -9.80
C HIS A 124 -7.42 -24.09 -8.70
N PRO A 125 -7.46 -25.19 -7.92
CA PRO A 125 -6.51 -25.40 -6.81
C PRO A 125 -5.03 -25.28 -7.20
N LEU A 126 -4.65 -25.74 -8.40
CA LEU A 126 -3.27 -25.61 -8.89
C LEU A 126 -2.88 -24.14 -9.17
N GLU A 127 -3.82 -23.31 -9.57
CA GLU A 127 -3.58 -21.88 -9.80
C GLU A 127 -3.31 -21.17 -8.46
N LYS A 128 -4.14 -21.43 -7.45
CA LYS A 128 -3.94 -20.91 -6.08
C LYS A 128 -2.58 -21.34 -5.51
N LEU A 129 -2.22 -22.61 -5.70
CA LEU A 129 -0.93 -23.13 -5.25
C LEU A 129 0.23 -22.41 -5.94
N ARG A 130 0.17 -22.25 -7.27
CA ARG A 130 1.21 -21.56 -8.05
C ARG A 130 1.35 -20.09 -7.65
N ASN A 131 0.23 -19.42 -7.36
CA ASN A 131 0.20 -18.00 -7.03
C ASN A 131 0.64 -17.71 -5.59
N ARG A 132 0.40 -18.64 -4.65
CA ARG A 132 0.67 -18.43 -3.20
C ARG A 132 1.94 -19.10 -2.70
N LEU A 133 2.24 -20.32 -3.16
CA LEU A 133 3.33 -21.14 -2.60
C LEU A 133 4.71 -20.46 -2.69
N PRO A 134 5.12 -19.85 -3.82
CA PRO A 134 6.43 -19.19 -3.90
C PRO A 134 6.58 -18.08 -2.85
N TRP A 135 5.51 -17.29 -2.65
CA TRP A 135 5.50 -16.24 -1.64
C TRP A 135 5.57 -16.81 -0.23
N LEU A 136 4.77 -17.83 0.09
CA LEU A 136 4.76 -18.48 1.41
C LEU A 136 6.12 -19.10 1.77
N VAL A 137 6.79 -19.75 0.79
CA VAL A 137 8.14 -20.29 0.98
C VAL A 137 9.15 -19.16 1.19
N GLY A 138 9.03 -18.05 0.46
CA GLY A 138 9.86 -16.85 0.67
C GLY A 138 9.68 -16.24 2.07
N VAL A 139 8.44 -16.12 2.53
CA VAL A 139 8.11 -15.66 3.89
C VAL A 139 8.65 -16.63 4.95
N MET A 140 8.57 -17.93 4.73
CA MET A 140 9.16 -18.93 5.63
C MET A 140 10.67 -18.75 5.75
N ALA A 141 11.38 -18.46 4.66
CA ALA A 141 12.81 -18.17 4.70
C ALA A 141 13.12 -16.90 5.52
N LEU A 142 12.27 -15.87 5.43
CA LEU A 142 12.39 -14.67 6.26
C LEU A 142 12.15 -14.98 7.75
N TYR A 143 11.18 -15.82 8.08
CA TYR A 143 10.94 -16.29 9.45
C TYR A 143 12.12 -17.08 10.02
N ILE A 144 12.84 -17.85 9.20
CA ILE A 144 14.09 -18.50 9.62
C ILE A 144 15.14 -17.44 9.98
N GLY A 145 15.25 -16.37 9.19
CA GLY A 145 16.12 -15.23 9.50
C GLY A 145 15.76 -14.57 10.84
N ALA A 146 14.48 -14.26 11.06
CA ALA A 146 13.99 -13.68 12.30
C ALA A 146 14.23 -14.61 13.50
N SER A 147 13.97 -15.91 13.35
CA SER A 147 14.21 -16.92 14.40
C SER A 147 15.70 -17.05 14.74
N SER A 148 16.57 -16.89 13.75
CA SER A 148 18.03 -16.91 13.96
C SER A 148 18.51 -15.74 14.82
N ALA A 149 17.78 -14.62 14.86
CA ALA A 149 18.07 -13.51 15.76
C ALA A 149 17.74 -13.82 17.23
N ILE A 150 16.85 -14.79 17.49
CA ILE A 150 16.48 -15.25 18.83
C ILE A 150 17.49 -16.27 19.38
N ALA A 151 18.10 -17.08 18.49
CA ALA A 151 18.99 -18.17 18.86
C ALA A 151 20.11 -17.81 19.85
N PRO A 152 20.78 -16.64 19.76
CA PRO A 152 21.80 -16.23 20.74
C PRO A 152 21.28 -16.09 22.18
N PHE A 153 19.97 -15.92 22.36
CA PHE A 153 19.34 -15.70 23.67
C PHE A 153 18.78 -16.99 24.30
N GLN A 154 19.07 -18.17 23.75
CA GLN A 154 18.60 -19.46 24.30
C GLN A 154 18.94 -19.62 25.79
N LYS A 155 20.13 -19.19 26.21
CA LYS A 155 20.51 -19.21 27.63
C LYS A 155 19.60 -18.32 28.48
N THR A 156 19.32 -17.09 28.03
CA THR A 156 18.40 -16.17 28.71
C THR A 156 16.99 -16.76 28.82
N ILE A 157 16.49 -17.37 27.75
CA ILE A 157 15.17 -18.02 27.73
C ILE A 157 15.11 -19.19 28.71
N SER A 158 16.18 -19.98 28.81
CA SER A 158 16.25 -21.10 29.77
C SER A 158 16.25 -20.64 31.23
N MET A 159 16.80 -19.45 31.52
CA MET A 159 16.81 -18.87 32.87
C MET A 159 15.46 -18.26 33.24
N VAL A 160 14.69 -17.77 32.27
CA VAL A 160 13.40 -17.11 32.50
C VAL A 160 12.31 -17.75 31.60
N PRO A 161 11.78 -18.93 31.97
CA PRO A 161 10.86 -19.67 31.10
C PRO A 161 9.56 -18.93 30.74
N VAL A 162 9.12 -17.99 31.59
CA VAL A 162 7.92 -17.17 31.33
C VAL A 162 8.03 -16.34 30.06
N LEU A 163 9.25 -16.06 29.57
CA LEU A 163 9.45 -15.38 28.28
C LEU A 163 8.77 -16.13 27.13
N ALA A 164 8.77 -17.47 27.15
CA ALA A 164 8.15 -18.27 26.09
C ALA A 164 6.63 -18.05 26.00
N VAL A 165 5.98 -17.71 27.12
CA VAL A 165 4.53 -17.38 27.17
C VAL A 165 4.27 -15.96 26.68
N ILE A 166 5.20 -15.04 26.94
CA ILE A 166 5.07 -13.61 26.61
C ILE A 166 5.43 -13.35 25.14
N MET A 167 6.35 -14.11 24.56
CA MET A 167 6.84 -13.93 23.18
C MET A 167 5.75 -13.88 22.11
N PRO A 168 4.73 -14.77 22.10
CA PRO A 168 3.65 -14.70 21.11
C PRO A 168 2.81 -13.43 21.21
N LEU A 169 2.53 -12.94 22.43
CA LEU A 169 1.83 -11.67 22.62
C LEU A 169 2.64 -10.52 22.03
N PHE A 170 3.93 -10.56 22.27
CA PHE A 170 4.86 -9.54 21.82
C PHE A 170 4.92 -9.44 20.28
N SER A 171 5.12 -10.59 19.61
CA SER A 171 5.19 -10.68 18.15
C SER A 171 3.88 -10.26 17.47
N ASN A 172 2.75 -10.84 17.90
CA ASN A 172 1.46 -10.60 17.23
C ASN A 172 0.99 -9.14 17.37
N THR A 173 1.15 -8.54 18.55
CA THR A 173 0.74 -7.15 18.77
C THR A 173 1.60 -6.16 17.98
N GLY A 174 2.93 -6.32 17.99
CA GLY A 174 3.83 -5.45 17.23
C GLY A 174 3.54 -5.50 15.74
N GLY A 175 3.39 -6.70 15.18
CA GLY A 175 3.04 -6.91 13.77
C GLY A 175 1.70 -6.26 13.40
N THR A 176 0.68 -6.39 14.26
CA THR A 176 -0.65 -5.81 14.01
C THR A 176 -0.61 -4.27 13.95
N VAL A 177 0.11 -3.62 14.88
CA VAL A 177 0.28 -2.16 14.85
C VAL A 177 0.97 -1.70 13.56
N GLY A 178 1.99 -2.44 13.13
CA GLY A 178 2.70 -2.15 11.89
C GLY A 178 1.81 -2.28 10.66
N ILE A 179 1.03 -3.37 10.57
CA ILE A 179 0.08 -3.59 9.47
C ILE A 179 -1.00 -2.51 9.44
N GLN A 180 -1.50 -2.04 10.58
CA GLN A 180 -2.49 -0.95 10.63
C GLN A 180 -1.93 0.34 10.03
N ALA A 181 -0.76 0.79 10.48
CA ALA A 181 -0.09 1.97 9.95
C ALA A 181 0.25 1.81 8.45
N LEU A 182 0.70 0.62 8.07
CA LEU A 182 1.01 0.25 6.68
C LEU A 182 -0.22 0.36 5.78
N THR A 183 -1.34 -0.25 6.18
CA THR A 183 -2.57 -0.33 5.40
C THR A 183 -3.15 1.06 5.15
N VAL A 184 -3.22 1.88 6.20
CA VAL A 184 -3.71 3.26 6.08
C VAL A 184 -2.82 4.07 5.15
N THR A 185 -1.49 3.92 5.27
CA THR A 185 -0.53 4.66 4.45
C THR A 185 -0.60 4.25 2.98
N ILE A 186 -0.64 2.94 2.68
CA ILE A 186 -0.75 2.42 1.30
C ILE A 186 -2.07 2.88 0.67
N ARG A 187 -3.19 2.74 1.39
CA ARG A 187 -4.48 3.19 0.89
C ARG A 187 -4.49 4.68 0.59
N SER A 188 -3.99 5.53 1.50
CA SER A 188 -3.94 6.98 1.27
C SER A 188 -3.02 7.37 0.11
N LEU A 189 -1.96 6.61 -0.17
CA LEU A 189 -1.13 6.78 -1.36
C LEU A 189 -1.88 6.37 -2.64
N GLY A 190 -2.56 5.23 -2.65
CA GLY A 190 -3.28 4.70 -3.81
C GLY A 190 -4.47 5.58 -4.23
N VAL A 191 -5.22 6.14 -3.28
CA VAL A 191 -6.31 7.06 -3.60
C VAL A 191 -5.85 8.49 -3.92
N GLY A 192 -4.54 8.77 -3.80
CA GLY A 192 -3.95 10.09 -4.05
C GLY A 192 -4.26 11.16 -2.98
N GLU A 193 -4.69 10.76 -1.78
CA GLU A 193 -4.93 11.67 -0.65
C GLU A 193 -3.63 12.27 -0.10
N VAL A 194 -2.54 11.51 -0.20
CA VAL A 194 -1.22 11.93 0.28
C VAL A 194 -0.16 11.65 -0.77
N THR A 195 0.91 12.42 -0.71
CA THR A 195 2.08 12.22 -1.55
C THR A 195 3.31 11.92 -0.70
N PRO A 196 4.42 11.45 -1.30
CA PRO A 196 5.66 11.29 -0.56
C PRO A 196 6.27 12.59 -0.05
N ALA A 197 5.76 13.76 -0.43
CA ALA A 197 6.14 15.03 0.20
C ALA A 197 5.54 15.19 1.61
N ASP A 198 4.40 14.53 1.87
CA ASP A 198 3.67 14.61 3.13
C ASP A 198 4.22 13.68 4.23
N THR A 199 5.26 12.88 3.93
CA THR A 199 5.79 11.84 4.83
C THR A 199 6.05 12.33 6.26
N MET A 200 6.69 13.49 6.44
CA MET A 200 6.98 14.02 7.78
C MET A 200 5.73 14.45 8.54
N LYS A 201 4.73 15.00 7.82
CA LYS A 201 3.45 15.42 8.40
C LYS A 201 2.64 14.22 8.87
N ILE A 202 2.63 13.15 8.07
CA ILE A 202 1.94 11.90 8.40
C ILE A 202 2.64 11.21 9.57
N LEU A 203 3.96 11.04 9.49
CA LEU A 203 4.74 10.41 10.56
C LEU A 203 4.53 11.10 11.91
N ARG A 204 4.48 12.44 11.95
CA ARG A 204 4.19 13.18 13.20
C ARG A 204 2.81 12.87 13.76
N ARG A 205 1.78 12.82 12.91
CA ARG A 205 0.40 12.51 13.34
C ARG A 205 0.29 11.07 13.84
N GLU A 206 0.89 10.15 13.11
CA GLU A 206 0.95 8.73 13.45
C GLU A 206 1.74 8.48 14.73
N LEU A 207 2.88 9.15 14.94
CA LEU A 207 3.63 9.05 16.18
C LEU A 207 2.84 9.61 17.38
N LEU A 208 2.14 10.73 17.22
CA LEU A 208 1.32 11.30 18.29
C LEU A 208 0.17 10.36 18.69
N ALA A 209 -0.53 9.75 17.72
CA ALA A 209 -1.52 8.72 17.99
C ALA A 209 -0.87 7.46 18.59
N GLY A 210 0.28 7.08 18.04
CA GLY A 210 1.08 5.92 18.43
C GLY A 210 1.61 5.99 19.87
N LEU A 211 1.81 7.17 20.45
CA LEU A 211 2.15 7.31 21.87
C LEU A 211 1.01 6.83 22.77
N GLY A 212 -0.24 7.14 22.44
CA GLY A 212 -1.42 6.66 23.16
C GLY A 212 -1.54 5.13 23.04
N THR A 213 -1.37 4.60 21.84
CA THR A 213 -1.35 3.16 21.57
C THR A 213 -0.21 2.46 22.32
N ALA A 214 1.00 3.03 22.32
CA ALA A 214 2.17 2.49 23.01
C ALA A 214 1.97 2.43 24.52
N LEU A 215 1.40 3.48 25.12
CA LEU A 215 1.07 3.49 26.55
C LEU A 215 0.01 2.45 26.89
N ALA A 216 -1.05 2.34 26.09
CA ALA A 216 -2.13 1.37 26.31
C ALA A 216 -1.65 -0.08 26.16
N LEU A 217 -0.89 -0.37 25.11
CA LEU A 217 -0.34 -1.71 24.85
C LEU A 217 0.75 -2.08 25.85
N GLY A 218 1.64 -1.13 26.19
CA GLY A 218 2.65 -1.33 27.22
C GLY A 218 2.03 -1.63 28.58
N THR A 219 1.03 -0.86 28.99
CA THR A 219 0.30 -1.10 30.25
C THR A 219 -0.43 -2.44 30.24
N THR A 220 -1.14 -2.76 29.16
CA THR A 220 -1.80 -4.06 28.97
C THR A 220 -0.80 -5.21 29.07
N MET A 221 0.38 -5.07 28.46
CA MET A 221 1.43 -6.07 28.50
C MET A 221 1.96 -6.30 29.91
N VAL A 222 2.17 -5.24 30.70
CA VAL A 222 2.51 -5.38 32.12
C VAL A 222 1.42 -6.16 32.85
N LEU A 223 0.16 -5.73 32.75
CA LEU A 223 -0.97 -6.33 33.46
C LEU A 223 -1.16 -7.80 33.12
N LEU A 224 -1.09 -8.15 31.83
CA LEU A 224 -1.20 -9.54 31.38
C LEU A 224 0.00 -10.36 31.84
N SER A 225 1.22 -9.83 31.73
CA SER A 225 2.42 -10.55 32.19
C SER A 225 2.33 -10.91 33.68
N LEU A 226 1.68 -10.10 34.51
CA LEU A 226 1.49 -10.37 35.94
C LEU A 226 0.66 -11.63 36.24
N ILE A 227 -0.12 -12.14 35.27
CA ILE A 227 -0.89 -13.37 35.40
C ILE A 227 0.03 -14.60 35.47
N TRP A 228 1.13 -14.58 34.70
CA TRP A 228 2.04 -15.72 34.57
C TRP A 228 3.36 -15.55 35.33
N THR A 229 3.75 -14.32 35.66
CA THR A 229 4.98 -14.08 36.44
C THR A 229 4.77 -14.33 37.92
N SER A 230 5.67 -15.09 38.53
CA SER A 230 5.80 -15.20 39.98
C SER A 230 6.20 -13.84 40.61
N PRO A 231 5.98 -13.62 41.92
CA PRO A 231 6.39 -12.37 42.59
C PRO A 231 7.85 -11.98 42.33
N GLU A 232 8.74 -12.97 42.24
CA GLU A 232 10.17 -12.79 41.99
C GLU A 232 10.46 -12.37 40.54
N THR A 233 9.63 -12.78 39.57
CA THR A 233 9.84 -12.51 38.14
C THR A 233 8.98 -11.38 37.59
N ARG A 234 8.23 -10.63 38.43
CA ARG A 234 7.37 -9.52 37.99
C ARG A 234 8.10 -8.42 37.23
N TRP A 235 9.40 -8.26 37.49
CA TRP A 235 10.25 -7.31 36.77
C TRP A 235 10.28 -7.57 35.26
N VAL A 236 10.14 -8.84 34.83
CA VAL A 236 10.04 -9.23 33.42
C VAL A 236 8.82 -8.59 32.76
N GLY A 237 7.70 -8.50 33.47
CA GLY A 237 6.48 -7.87 32.97
C GLY A 237 6.64 -6.37 32.74
N TYR A 238 7.33 -5.67 33.64
CA TYR A 238 7.65 -4.25 33.44
C TYR A 238 8.57 -4.02 32.23
N VAL A 239 9.60 -4.85 32.09
CA VAL A 239 10.49 -4.81 30.91
C VAL A 239 9.67 -5.07 29.64
N ALA A 240 8.83 -6.11 29.64
CA ALA A 240 7.97 -6.43 28.50
C ALA A 240 7.04 -5.28 28.12
N GLY A 241 6.47 -4.55 29.09
CA GLY A 241 5.65 -3.38 28.85
C GLY A 241 6.41 -2.21 28.20
N ILE A 242 7.62 -1.90 28.68
CA ILE A 242 8.48 -0.85 28.11
C ILE A 242 8.87 -1.22 26.68
N VAL A 243 9.28 -2.47 26.47
CA VAL A 243 9.66 -3.00 25.16
C VAL A 243 8.46 -2.96 24.21
N MET A 244 7.26 -3.31 24.66
CA MET A 244 6.04 -3.25 23.86
C MET A 244 5.71 -1.82 23.43
N ALA A 245 5.84 -0.84 24.34
CA ALA A 245 5.66 0.56 24.00
C ALA A 245 6.67 1.03 22.94
N ALA A 246 7.95 0.69 23.11
CA ALA A 246 8.99 1.01 22.14
C ALA A 246 8.75 0.33 20.78
N ASN A 247 8.39 -0.96 20.79
CA ASN A 247 8.11 -1.73 19.58
C ASN A 247 6.89 -1.16 18.83
N SER A 248 5.87 -0.69 19.55
CA SER A 248 4.69 -0.04 18.94
C SER A 248 5.08 1.24 18.20
N VAL A 249 5.98 2.05 18.75
CA VAL A 249 6.49 3.26 18.09
C VAL A 249 7.30 2.92 16.84
N ILE A 250 8.14 1.88 16.91
CA ILE A 250 8.90 1.38 15.76
C ILE A 250 7.96 0.85 14.68
N ALA A 251 6.91 0.10 15.07
CA ALA A 251 5.91 -0.45 14.17
C ALA A 251 5.17 0.62 13.38
N VAL A 252 4.69 1.67 14.06
CA VAL A 252 4.06 2.83 13.41
C VAL A 252 5.05 3.51 12.45
N THR A 253 6.29 3.71 12.89
CA THR A 253 7.33 4.37 12.09
C THR A 253 7.61 3.59 10.80
N LEU A 254 7.82 2.28 10.90
CA LEU A 254 8.09 1.44 9.73
C LEU A 254 6.86 1.30 8.82
N GLY A 255 5.66 1.14 9.40
CA GLY A 255 4.41 1.08 8.65
C GLY A 255 4.15 2.34 7.80
N THR A 256 4.55 3.52 8.29
CA THR A 256 4.44 4.76 7.50
C THR A 256 5.60 4.98 6.55
N LEU A 257 6.84 4.76 6.99
CA LEU A 257 8.02 5.13 6.21
C LEU A 257 8.29 4.20 5.04
N LEU A 258 8.04 2.89 5.17
CA LEU A 258 8.35 1.92 4.13
C LEU A 258 7.53 2.17 2.84
N PRO A 259 6.19 2.31 2.86
CA PRO A 259 5.41 2.64 1.66
C PRO A 259 5.80 3.97 1.03
N MET A 260 6.04 4.98 1.87
CA MET A 260 6.46 6.31 1.43
C MET A 260 7.80 6.26 0.71
N ALA A 261 8.76 5.47 1.23
CA ALA A 261 10.06 5.28 0.61
C ALA A 261 9.95 4.57 -0.74
N LEU A 262 9.15 3.50 -0.85
CA LEU A 262 8.94 2.82 -2.13
C LEU A 262 8.34 3.75 -3.18
N LYS A 263 7.30 4.52 -2.82
CA LYS A 263 6.69 5.47 -3.77
C LYS A 263 7.69 6.55 -4.22
N ARG A 264 8.60 7.02 -3.34
CA ARG A 264 9.69 7.94 -3.74
C ARG A 264 10.66 7.32 -4.73
N LEU A 265 10.92 6.02 -4.60
CA LEU A 265 11.74 5.25 -5.53
C LEU A 265 10.99 4.83 -6.80
N LYS A 266 9.73 5.26 -6.97
CA LYS A 266 8.83 4.85 -8.08
C LYS A 266 8.57 3.34 -8.12
N LEU A 267 8.64 2.70 -6.95
CA LEU A 267 8.22 1.32 -6.76
C LEU A 267 6.79 1.30 -6.21
N ASP A 268 6.06 0.22 -6.52
CA ASP A 268 4.71 0.00 -6.01
C ASP A 268 4.75 -0.19 -4.47
N PRO A 269 4.09 0.69 -3.68
CA PRO A 269 4.05 0.55 -2.22
C PRO A 269 3.41 -0.74 -1.73
N ALA A 270 2.50 -1.35 -2.51
CA ALA A 270 1.85 -2.61 -2.18
C ALA A 270 2.82 -3.81 -2.22
N LEU A 271 4.05 -3.64 -2.75
CA LEU A 271 5.12 -4.63 -2.65
C LEU A 271 5.52 -4.94 -1.20
N ILE A 272 5.32 -3.99 -0.27
CA ILE A 272 5.48 -4.26 1.16
C ILE A 272 4.21 -4.97 1.64
N SER A 273 4.24 -6.29 1.60
CA SER A 273 3.17 -7.08 2.19
C SER A 273 3.24 -7.08 3.71
N GLY A 274 2.09 -7.32 4.35
CA GLY A 274 1.98 -7.45 5.80
C GLY A 274 3.02 -8.41 6.39
N PRO A 275 3.17 -9.66 5.87
CA PRO A 275 4.15 -10.62 6.37
C PRO A 275 5.61 -10.13 6.37
N LEU A 276 6.02 -9.29 5.41
CA LEU A 276 7.36 -8.71 5.41
C LEU A 276 7.56 -7.77 6.60
N VAL A 277 6.58 -6.90 6.85
CA VAL A 277 6.62 -5.94 7.94
C VAL A 277 6.57 -6.63 9.29
N THR A 278 5.72 -7.64 9.47
CA THR A 278 5.65 -8.40 10.71
C THR A 278 6.97 -9.10 11.00
N THR A 279 7.60 -9.72 10.00
CA THR A 279 8.90 -10.40 10.20
C THR A 279 10.00 -9.44 10.65
N LEU A 280 10.05 -8.25 10.04
CA LEU A 280 11.02 -7.21 10.41
C LEU A 280 10.78 -6.73 11.85
N LEU A 281 9.52 -6.50 12.21
CA LEU A 281 9.14 -6.07 13.56
C LEU A 281 9.37 -7.14 14.61
N ASP A 282 9.12 -8.40 14.29
CA ASP A 282 9.43 -9.54 15.16
C ASP A 282 10.93 -9.59 15.44
N THR A 283 11.75 -9.48 14.40
CA THR A 283 13.22 -9.49 14.53
C THR A 283 13.69 -8.36 15.43
N ILE A 284 13.30 -7.11 15.14
CA ILE A 284 13.72 -5.94 15.91
C ILE A 284 13.22 -6.05 17.35
N GLY A 285 11.94 -6.39 17.52
CA GLY A 285 11.30 -6.40 18.81
C GLY A 285 11.80 -7.53 19.72
N PHE A 286 12.04 -8.74 19.19
CA PHE A 286 12.63 -9.83 19.97
C PHE A 286 14.08 -9.53 20.37
N ILE A 287 14.89 -8.97 19.46
CA ILE A 287 16.25 -8.54 19.81
C ILE A 287 16.19 -7.53 20.96
N LEU A 288 15.32 -6.51 20.85
CA LEU A 288 15.18 -5.46 21.86
C LEU A 288 14.71 -6.06 23.20
N PHE A 289 13.71 -6.93 23.17
CA PHE A 289 13.17 -7.58 24.37
C PHE A 289 14.22 -8.44 25.08
N LEU A 290 14.84 -9.38 24.35
CA LEU A 290 15.75 -10.34 24.92
C LEU A 290 17.08 -9.70 25.34
N THR A 291 17.52 -8.66 24.64
CA THR A 291 18.68 -7.87 25.06
C THR A 291 18.41 -7.18 26.38
N LEU A 292 17.26 -6.52 26.55
CA LEU A 292 16.93 -5.85 27.80
C LEU A 292 16.76 -6.82 28.97
N ILE A 293 16.16 -8.00 28.74
CA ILE A 293 16.10 -9.05 29.76
C ILE A 293 17.51 -9.54 30.13
N THR A 294 18.36 -9.81 29.14
CA THR A 294 19.73 -10.29 29.38
C THR A 294 20.57 -9.26 30.17
N ILE A 295 20.45 -7.98 29.84
CA ILE A 295 21.10 -6.89 30.59
C ILE A 295 20.54 -6.83 32.01
N SER A 296 19.22 -6.95 32.18
CA SER A 296 18.58 -6.90 33.49
C SER A 296 19.04 -8.06 34.39
N LEU A 297 19.20 -9.26 33.86
CA LEU A 297 19.74 -10.40 34.61
C LEU A 297 21.21 -10.19 35.01
N ASN A 298 22.06 -9.78 34.07
CA ASN A 298 23.51 -9.71 34.28
C ASN A 298 23.95 -8.50 35.11
N VAL A 299 23.30 -7.35 34.96
CA VAL A 299 23.72 -6.08 35.58
C VAL A 299 22.97 -5.84 36.89
N LEU A 300 21.67 -6.11 36.92
CA LEU A 300 20.83 -5.83 38.09
C LEU A 300 20.72 -7.02 39.06
N HIS A 301 21.36 -8.15 38.75
CA HIS A 301 21.36 -9.38 39.58
C HIS A 301 19.94 -9.82 39.98
N LEU A 302 18.97 -9.62 39.08
CA LEU A 302 17.58 -9.94 39.34
C LEU A 302 17.37 -11.46 39.39
N PRO A 303 16.45 -11.94 40.24
CA PRO A 303 16.18 -13.37 40.36
C PRO A 303 15.66 -13.93 39.04
N THR A 304 16.14 -15.13 38.71
CA THR A 304 15.76 -15.94 37.55
C THR A 304 14.47 -16.68 37.80
#